data_AF-A0A936EMQ4-F1
#
_entry.id   AF-A0A936EMQ4-F1
#
_cell.length_a   1.000
_cell.length_b   1.000
_cell.length_c   1.000
_cell.angle_alpha   90.00
_cell.angle_beta   90.00
_cell.angle_gamma   90.00
#
_symmetry.space_group_name_H-M   'P 1'
#
loop_
_entity.id
_entity.type
_entity.pdbx_description
1 polymer ?
#
loop_
_entity_poly.entity_id
_entity_poly.type
_entity_poly.pdbx_seq_one_letter_code
_entity_poly.pdbx_strand_id
1 'polypeptide(L)' 'MQELIDRLKANAGITDEQAAKALETIKDFVKEKFPMLGGAVDNMFGSAAKADEDGL' A
#
# COMPACT_ATOMS: atom_id res chain seq x y z
N MET A 1 -4.76 5.37 -1.73
CA MET A 1 -3.41 4.94 -1.29
C MET A 1 -2.51 6.12 -0.96
N GLN A 2 -2.51 7.20 -1.75
CA GLN A 2 -1.77 8.42 -1.39
C GLN A 2 -2.12 8.97 0.00
N GLU A 3 -3.41 9.04 0.36
CA GLU A 3 -3.83 9.44 1.70
C GLU A 3 -3.20 8.59 2.83
N LEU A 4 -3.03 7.30 2.60
CA LEU A 4 -2.42 6.39 3.57
C LEU A 4 -0.91 6.62 3.68
N ILE A 5 -0.23 6.89 2.55
CA ILE A 5 1.18 7.30 2.53
C ILE A 5 1.35 8.60 3.31
N ASP A 6 0.51 9.61 3.04
CA ASP A 6 0.58 10.90 3.72
C ASP A 6 0.36 10.76 5.23
N ARG A 7 -0.60 9.92 5.65
CA ARG A 7 -0.82 9.58 7.07
C ARG A 7 0.38 8.89 7.70
N LEU A 8 1.01 7.94 7.00
CA LEU A 8 2.21 7.25 7.49
C LEU A 8 3.37 8.23 7.68
N LYS A 9 3.60 9.13 6.72
CA LYS A 9 4.63 10.16 6.83
C LYS A 9 4.35 11.12 7.98
N ALA A 10 3.13 11.63 8.09
CA ALA A 10 2.76 12.58 9.13
C ALA A 10 2.87 11.99 10.54
N ASN A 11 2.47 10.72 10.71
CA ASN A 11 2.38 10.11 12.04
C ASN A 11 3.65 9.34 12.45
N ALA A 12 4.39 8.78 11.49
CA ALA A 12 5.60 8.00 11.76
C ALA A 12 6.90 8.75 11.44
N GLY A 13 6.82 9.92 10.80
CA GLY A 13 8.00 10.73 10.46
C GLY A 13 8.90 10.08 9.41
N ILE A 14 8.33 9.29 8.52
CA ILE A 14 9.07 8.53 7.48
C ILE A 14 9.00 9.20 6.11
N THR A 15 9.85 8.78 5.19
CA THR A 15 9.85 9.25 3.79
C THR A 15 8.77 8.54 2.95
N ASP A 16 8.50 9.06 1.75
CA ASP A 16 7.60 8.42 0.78
C ASP A 16 8.02 6.98 0.45
N GLU A 17 9.32 6.77 0.21
CA GLU A 17 9.88 5.46 -0.12
C GLU A 17 9.72 4.48 1.06
N GLN A 18 9.95 4.94 2.29
CA GLN A 18 9.75 4.13 3.49
C GLN A 18 8.26 3.79 3.70
N ALA A 19 7.34 4.72 3.43
CA ALA A 19 5.91 4.48 3.53
C ALA A 19 5.45 3.46 2.48
N ALA A 20 5.91 3.57 1.23
CA ALA A 20 5.62 2.60 0.18
C ALA A 20 6.08 1.18 0.57
N LYS A 21 7.30 1.06 1.11
CA LYS A 21 7.87 -0.22 1.55
C LYS A 21 7.19 -0.79 2.79
N ALA A 22 6.74 0.06 3.72
CA ALA A 22 5.93 -0.36 4.86
C ALA A 22 4.59 -0.95 4.38
N LEU A 23 3.95 -0.33 3.38
CA LEU A 23 2.71 -0.82 2.81
C LEU A 23 2.86 -2.16 2.08
N GLU A 24 3.96 -2.34 1.34
CA GLU A 24 4.30 -3.64 0.74
C GLU A 24 4.49 -4.72 1.81
N THR A 25 5.25 -4.41 2.86
CA THR A 25 5.47 -5.35 3.98
C THR A 25 4.15 -5.75 4.66
N ILE A 26 3.26 -4.79 4.89
CA ILE A 26 1.93 -5.05 5.49
C ILE A 26 1.07 -5.89 4.55
N LYS A 27 1.06 -5.57 3.25
CA LYS A 27 0.34 -6.33 2.23
C LYS A 27 0.76 -7.80 2.27
N ASP A 28 2.06 -8.07 2.23
CA ASP A 28 2.57 -9.44 2.21
C ASP A 28 2.26 -10.18 3.51
N PHE A 29 2.43 -9.52 4.65
CA PHE A 29 2.09 -10.09 5.95
C PHE A 29 0.60 -10.44 6.05
N VAL A 30 -0.30 -9.56 5.61
CA VAL A 30 -1.75 -9.83 5.62
C VAL A 30 -2.09 -10.99 4.69
N LYS A 31 -1.48 -11.06 3.50
CA LYS A 31 -1.71 -12.17 2.57
C LYS A 31 -1.22 -13.51 3.13
N GLU A 32 -0.10 -13.52 3.83
CA GLU A 32 0.43 -14.70 4.51
C GLU A 32 -0.49 -15.15 5.66
N LYS A 33 -0.91 -14.22 6.52
CA LYS A 33 -1.72 -14.55 7.71
C LYS A 33 -3.20 -14.79 7.40
N PHE A 34 -3.72 -14.15 6.36
CA PHE A 34 -5.12 -14.20 5.96
C PHE A 34 -5.25 -14.48 4.45
N PRO A 35 -4.92 -15.70 3.99
CA PRO A 35 -4.92 -16.02 2.55
C PRO A 35 -6.27 -15.77 1.87
N MET A 36 -7.37 -15.93 2.60
CA MET A 36 -8.72 -15.67 2.10
C MET A 36 -8.95 -14.20 1.69
N LEU A 37 -8.16 -13.26 2.22
CA LEU A 37 -8.23 -11.84 1.87
C LEU A 37 -7.33 -11.46 0.69
N GLY A 38 -6.51 -12.39 0.18
CA GLY A 38 -5.46 -12.09 -0.78
C GLY A 38 -5.92 -11.36 -2.04
N GLY A 39 -7.03 -11.79 -2.64
CA GLY A 39 -7.60 -11.13 -3.83
C GLY A 39 -8.14 -9.72 -3.54
N ALA A 40 -8.76 -9.49 -2.38
CA ALA A 40 -9.25 -8.18 -2.00
C ALA A 40 -8.10 -7.20 -1.71
N VAL A 41 -7.05 -7.70 -1.05
CA VAL A 41 -5.81 -6.95 -0.80
C VAL A 41 -5.12 -6.63 -2.13
N ASP A 42 -4.99 -7.59 -3.04
CA ASP A 42 -4.40 -7.33 -4.36
C ASP A 42 -5.20 -6.30 -5.16
N ASN A 43 -6.53 -6.26 -5.05
CA ASN A 43 -7.34 -5.22 -5.68
C ASN A 43 -7.13 -3.85 -5.01
N MET A 44 -7.18 -3.75 -3.67
CA MET A 44 -6.97 -2.49 -2.96
C MET A 44 -5.60 -1.86 -3.23
N PHE A 45 -4.55 -2.69 -3.30
CA PHE A 45 -3.17 -2.23 -3.50
C PHE A 45 -2.78 -2.19 -5.00
N GLY A 46 -3.40 -2.99 -5.85
CA GLY A 46 -3.16 -3.01 -7.30
C GLY A 46 -3.81 -1.86 -8.07
N SER A 47 -4.96 -1.35 -7.60
CA SER A 47 -5.55 -0.11 -8.13
C SER A 47 -4.67 1.12 -7.90
N ALA A 48 -3.72 1.07 -6.96
CA ALA A 48 -2.79 2.16 -6.71
C ALA A 48 -1.60 2.19 -7.66
N ALA A 49 -1.12 1.03 -8.13
CA ALA A 49 -0.05 0.97 -9.12
C ALA A 49 -0.51 1.48 -10.51
N LYS A 50 -1.77 1.22 -10.88
CA LYS A 50 -2.35 1.69 -12.15
C LYS A 50 -2.68 3.18 -12.19
N ALA A 51 -2.95 3.81 -11.05
CA ALA A 51 -3.28 5.23 -11.00
C ALA A 51 -2.08 6.16 -11.27
N ASP A 52 -0.85 5.67 -11.12
CA ASP A 52 0.39 6.39 -11.47
C ASP A 52 0.83 6.21 -12.93
N GLU A 53 0.36 5.15 -13.63
CA GLU A 53 0.69 4.90 -15.04
C GLU A 53 -0.25 5.61 -16.04
N ASP A 54 -1.52 5.85 -15.66
CA ASP A 54 -2.51 6.54 -16.51
C ASP A 54 -2.57 8.04 -16.20
N GLY A 55 -1.43 8.73 -16.28
CA GLY A 55 -1.38 10.19 -16.27
C GLY A 55 -2.23 10.80 -17.40
N LEU A 56 -3.39 11.35 -17.04
CA LEU A 56 -4.23 12.25 -17.84
C LEU A 56 -4.35 13.60 -17.14
#